data_AF-A0A844D6U0-F1
#
_entry.id   AF-A0A844D6U0-F1
#
_cell.length_a   1.000
_cell.length_b   1.000
_cell.length_c   1.000
_cell.angle_alpha   90.00
_cell.angle_beta   90.00
_cell.angle_gamma   90.00
#
_symmetry.space_group_name_H-M   'P 1'
#
loop_
_entity.id
_entity.type
_entity.pdbx_description
1 polymer ?
#
loop_
_entity_poly.entity_id
_entity_poly.type
_entity_poly.pdbx_seq_one_letter_code
_entity_poly.pdbx_strand_id
1 'polypeptide(L)'
;MSTDTETGKAGPLFEDFLKEQGTYESTTEQAVKRVLAFQLTTAMKEQHISKVEMAKRLDTSRSQLDRLLDPNNNSVTLAVLARAAQAVGRTIKLELV
;
A
#
# COMPACT_ATOMS: atom_id res chain seq x y z
N MET A 1 -4.69 2.18 46.17
CA MET A 1 -3.91 1.48 45.13
C MET A 1 -3.07 2.55 44.46
N SER A 2 -1.80 2.66 44.85
CA SER A 2 -0.88 3.62 44.24
C SER A 2 -0.61 3.16 42.81
N THR A 3 -1.00 3.98 41.84
CA THR A 3 -0.66 3.77 40.44
C THR A 3 0.79 4.19 40.22
N ASP A 4 1.72 3.30 40.54
CA ASP A 4 3.11 3.46 40.14
C ASP A 4 3.17 3.47 38.61
N THR A 5 3.34 4.66 38.06
CA THR A 5 3.51 4.84 36.62
C THR A 5 5.01 4.82 36.37
N GLU A 6 5.52 3.72 35.80
CA GLU A 6 6.92 3.64 35.40
C GLU A 6 7.21 4.70 34.32
N THR A 7 8.17 5.58 34.61
CA THR A 7 8.55 6.64 33.67
C THR A 7 9.55 6.09 32.66
N GLY A 8 9.05 5.64 31.50
CA GLY A 8 9.87 5.21 30.37
C GLY A 8 10.35 6.37 29.49
N LYS A 9 11.41 6.13 28.71
CA LYS A 9 11.86 7.01 27.61
C LYS A 9 11.65 6.29 26.28
N ALA A 10 11.26 7.03 25.24
CA ALA A 10 11.18 6.48 23.89
C ALA A 10 12.57 6.06 23.42
N GLY A 11 12.65 4.87 22.80
CA GLY A 11 13.87 4.39 22.16
C GLY A 11 14.11 5.04 20.79
N PRO A 12 15.11 4.54 20.04
CA PRO A 12 15.36 4.92 18.66
C PRO A 12 14.14 4.71 17.75
N LEU A 13 14.13 5.33 16.57
CA LEU A 13 13.04 5.16 15.61
C LEU A 13 13.04 3.74 15.06
N PHE A 14 11.87 3.26 14.65
CA PHE A 14 11.77 1.96 13.98
C PHE A 14 12.59 1.91 12.69
N GLU A 15 12.74 3.04 12.01
CA GLU A 15 13.60 3.16 10.83
C GLU A 15 15.07 2.91 11.15
N ASP A 16 15.54 3.35 12.32
CA ASP A 16 16.92 3.13 12.76
C ASP A 16 17.16 1.63 12.96
N PHE A 17 16.21 0.94 13.61
CA PHE A 17 16.22 -0.51 13.72
C PHE A 17 16.25 -1.21 12.35
N LEU A 18 15.42 -0.79 11.39
CA LEU A 18 15.40 -1.39 10.06
C LEU A 18 16.70 -1.14 9.27
N LYS A 19 17.32 0.04 9.47
CA LYS A 19 18.63 0.36 8.87
C LYS A 19 19.73 -0.51 9.47
N GLU A 20 19.73 -0.71 10.79
CA GLU A 20 20.65 -1.63 11.48
C GLU A 20 20.50 -3.07 11.00
N GLN A 21 19.27 -3.51 10.69
CA GLN A 21 19.01 -4.84 10.11
C GLN A 21 19.34 -4.93 8.61
N GLY A 22 19.64 -3.82 7.93
CA GLY A 22 19.86 -3.77 6.48
C GLY A 22 18.60 -4.04 5.65
N THR A 23 17.40 -3.90 6.23
CA THR A 23 16.11 -4.21 5.58
C THR A 23 15.26 -2.98 5.31
N TYR A 24 15.75 -1.78 5.63
CA TYR A 24 15.00 -0.54 5.49
C TYR A 24 14.43 -0.32 4.08
N GLU A 25 15.25 -0.44 3.04
CA GLU A 25 14.83 -0.19 1.65
C GLU A 25 13.74 -1.17 1.19
N SER A 26 13.96 -2.48 1.36
CA SER A 26 13.01 -3.50 0.94
C SER A 26 11.70 -3.46 1.74
N THR A 27 11.78 -3.12 3.03
CA THR A 27 10.61 -2.95 3.89
C THR A 27 9.79 -1.73 3.45
N THR A 28 10.47 -0.62 3.15
CA THR A 28 9.83 0.62 2.68
C THR A 28 9.15 0.40 1.32
N GLU A 29 9.82 -0.24 0.36
CA GLU A 29 9.23 -0.59 -0.94
C GLU A 29 7.96 -1.44 -0.78
N GLN A 30 8.03 -2.47 0.06
CA GLN A 30 6.87 -3.33 0.33
C GLN A 30 5.74 -2.57 1.04
N ALA A 31 6.07 -1.65 1.95
CA ALA A 31 5.10 -0.83 2.65
C ALA A 31 4.32 0.08 1.67
N VAL A 32 5.01 0.72 0.72
CA VAL A 32 4.37 1.54 -0.32
C VAL A 32 3.36 0.70 -1.10
N LYS A 33 3.75 -0.50 -1.54
CA LYS A 33 2.85 -1.39 -2.29
C LYS A 33 1.62 -1.79 -1.48
N ARG A 34 1.80 -2.14 -0.21
CA ARG A 34 0.72 -2.49 0.73
C ARG A 34 -0.26 -1.35 0.91
N VAL A 35 0.23 -0.13 1.11
CA VAL A 35 -0.60 1.06 1.26
C VAL A 35 -1.42 1.33 0.00
N LEU A 36 -0.81 1.25 -1.18
CA LEU A 36 -1.53 1.46 -2.45
C LEU A 36 -2.62 0.39 -2.68
N ALA A 37 -2.32 -0.88 -2.43
CA ALA A 37 -3.29 -1.96 -2.57
C ALA A 37 -4.46 -1.81 -1.58
N PHE A 38 -4.17 -1.42 -0.33
CA PHE A 38 -5.18 -1.11 0.68
C PHE A 38 -6.06 0.06 0.24
N GLN A 39 -5.47 1.17 -0.20
CA GLN A 39 -6.22 2.35 -0.65
C GLN A 39 -7.13 2.05 -1.84
N LEU A 40 -6.65 1.29 -2.83
CA LEU A 40 -7.47 0.85 -3.96
C LEU A 40 -8.63 -0.03 -3.51
N THR A 41 -8.36 -1.02 -2.66
CA THR A 41 -9.39 -1.94 -2.15
C THR A 41 -10.44 -1.21 -1.33
N THR A 42 -10.03 -0.24 -0.51
CA THR A 42 -10.93 0.60 0.28
C THR A 42 -11.80 1.47 -0.63
N ALA A 43 -11.22 2.14 -1.62
CA ALA A 43 -11.97 2.96 -2.58
C ALA A 43 -12.98 2.11 -3.39
N MET A 44 -12.60 0.90 -3.80
CA MET A 44 -13.51 -0.04 -4.44
C MET A 44 -14.69 -0.39 -3.53
N LYS A 45 -14.44 -0.65 -2.24
CA LYS A 45 -15.51 -0.94 -1.25
C LYS A 45 -16.45 0.25 -1.05
N GLU A 46 -15.91 1.44 -0.88
CA GLU A 46 -16.66 2.70 -0.70
C GLU A 46 -17.58 2.98 -1.90
N GLN A 47 -17.12 2.65 -3.11
CA GLN A 47 -17.86 2.89 -4.37
C GLN A 47 -18.66 1.67 -4.84
N HIS A 48 -18.72 0.59 -4.05
CA HIS A 48 -19.36 -0.68 -4.41
C HIS A 48 -18.87 -1.30 -5.74
N ILE A 49 -17.60 -1.10 -6.07
CA ILE A 49 -16.96 -1.65 -7.27
C ILE A 49 -16.50 -3.08 -6.97
N SER A 50 -17.10 -4.05 -7.65
CA SER A 50 -16.64 -5.45 -7.57
C SER A 50 -15.29 -5.65 -8.27
N LYS A 51 -14.59 -6.74 -7.96
CA LYS A 51 -13.36 -7.12 -8.69
C LYS A 51 -13.62 -7.32 -10.19
N VAL A 52 -14.78 -7.88 -10.57
CA VAL A 52 -15.14 -8.09 -11.98
C VAL A 52 -15.34 -6.76 -12.69
N GLU A 53 -16.04 -5.82 -12.03
CA GLU A 53 -16.27 -4.49 -12.57
C GLU A 53 -14.97 -3.70 -12.70
N MET A 54 -14.11 -3.74 -11.68
CA MET A 54 -12.80 -3.09 -11.73
C MET A 54 -11.92 -3.65 -12.85
N ALA A 55 -11.92 -4.98 -13.04
CA ALA A 55 -11.17 -5.62 -14.11
C ALA A 55 -11.65 -5.16 -15.50
N LYS A 56 -12.97 -5.00 -15.67
CA LYS A 56 -13.56 -4.43 -16.90
C LYS A 56 -13.14 -2.97 -17.11
N ARG A 57 -13.18 -2.12 -16.09
CA ARG A 57 -12.75 -0.71 -16.18
C ARG A 57 -11.29 -0.55 -16.58
N LEU A 58 -10.46 -1.51 -16.22
CA LEU A 58 -9.02 -1.51 -16.52
C LEU A 58 -8.64 -2.26 -17.81
N ASP A 59 -9.63 -2.82 -18.52
CA ASP A 59 -9.43 -3.69 -19.69
C ASP A 59 -8.39 -4.80 -19.40
N THR A 60 -8.61 -5.52 -18.31
CA THR A 60 -7.67 -6.51 -17.78
C THR A 60 -8.39 -7.75 -17.25
N SER A 61 -7.66 -8.85 -17.08
CA SER A 61 -8.22 -10.06 -16.49
C SER A 61 -8.40 -9.92 -14.97
N ARG A 62 -9.29 -10.73 -14.39
CA ARG A 62 -9.43 -10.83 -12.92
C ARG A 62 -8.11 -11.23 -12.26
N SER A 63 -7.32 -12.13 -12.86
CA SER A 63 -6.03 -12.54 -12.32
C SER A 63 -4.98 -11.43 -12.37
N GLN A 64 -5.00 -10.58 -13.39
CA GLN A 64 -4.17 -9.38 -13.46
C GLN A 64 -4.57 -8.37 -12.38
N LEU A 65 -5.86 -8.18 -12.14
CA LEU A 65 -6.34 -7.35 -11.04
C LEU A 65 -5.97 -7.93 -9.67
N ASP A 66 -6.08 -9.24 -9.47
CA ASP A 66 -5.70 -9.87 -8.21
C ASP A 66 -4.20 -9.64 -7.92
N ARG A 67 -3.34 -9.73 -8.94
CA ARG A 67 -1.92 -9.37 -8.84
C ARG A 67 -1.70 -7.90 -8.51
N LEU A 68 -2.52 -6.99 -9.06
CA LEU A 68 -2.46 -5.58 -8.75
C LEU A 68 -2.85 -5.29 -7.29
N LEU A 69 -3.84 -6.00 -6.76
CA LEU A 69 -4.33 -5.82 -5.40
C LEU A 69 -3.56 -6.65 -4.35
N ASP A 70 -2.67 -7.53 -4.79
CA ASP A 70 -1.85 -8.34 -3.91
C ASP A 70 -0.78 -7.46 -3.20
N PRO A 71 -0.81 -7.35 -1.86
CA PRO A 71 0.16 -6.57 -1.10
C PRO A 71 1.60 -7.11 -1.15
N ASN A 72 1.78 -8.38 -1.55
CA ASN A 72 3.08 -9.03 -1.60
C ASN A 72 3.64 -9.11 -3.03
N ASN A 73 2.89 -8.63 -4.02
CA ASN A 73 3.34 -8.61 -5.40
C ASN A 73 3.99 -7.27 -5.76
N ASN A 74 5.32 -7.25 -5.81
CA ASN A 74 6.09 -6.06 -6.14
C ASN A 74 6.15 -5.79 -7.67
N SER A 75 5.68 -6.74 -8.51
CA SER A 75 5.80 -6.65 -9.98
C SER A 75 4.60 -5.96 -10.62
N VAL A 76 4.41 -4.67 -10.35
CA VAL A 76 3.40 -3.82 -11.01
C VAL A 76 4.02 -2.55 -11.56
N THR A 77 3.56 -2.10 -12.73
CA THR A 77 4.07 -0.86 -13.33
C THR A 77 3.31 0.36 -12.80
N LEU A 78 3.99 1.52 -12.80
CA LEU A 78 3.38 2.80 -12.46
C LEU A 78 2.15 3.11 -13.34
N ALA A 79 2.20 2.75 -14.62
CA ALA A 79 1.09 2.95 -15.54
C ALA A 79 -0.17 2.16 -15.13
N VAL A 80 -0.02 0.92 -14.65
CA VAL A 80 -1.16 0.11 -14.16
C VAL A 80 -1.72 0.72 -12.88
N LEU A 81 -0.85 1.11 -11.94
CA LEU A 81 -1.26 1.75 -10.69
C LEU A 81 -2.01 3.06 -10.96
N ALA A 82 -1.53 3.88 -11.89
CA ALA A 82 -2.17 5.15 -12.26
C ALA A 82 -3.57 4.94 -12.86
N ARG A 83 -3.72 3.98 -13.79
CA ARG A 83 -5.05 3.64 -14.35
C ARG A 83 -6.00 3.10 -13.28
N ALA A 84 -5.51 2.28 -12.36
CA ALA A 84 -6.30 1.77 -11.25
C ALA A 84 -6.77 2.87 -10.30
N ALA A 85 -5.90 3.83 -9.97
CA ALA A 85 -6.29 5.00 -9.20
C ALA A 85 -7.38 5.80 -9.93
N GLN A 86 -7.23 6.05 -11.23
CA GLN A 86 -8.25 6.78 -12.00
C GLN A 86 -9.59 6.04 -12.09
N ALA A 87 -9.58 4.71 -12.20
CA ALA A 87 -10.81 3.91 -12.24
C ALA A 87 -11.65 3.98 -10.95
N VAL A 88 -11.04 4.47 -9.84
CA VAL A 88 -11.72 4.78 -8.56
C VAL A 88 -11.75 6.29 -8.27
N GLY A 89 -11.53 7.16 -9.26
CA GLY A 89 -11.60 8.61 -9.12
C GLY A 89 -10.46 9.24 -8.31
N ARG A 90 -9.30 8.57 -8.25
CA ARG A 90 -8.10 9.04 -7.54
C ARG A 90 -6.93 9.22 -8.51
N THR A 91 -5.85 9.86 -8.04
CA THR A 91 -4.61 10.04 -8.79
C THR A 91 -3.41 9.69 -7.92
N ILE A 92 -2.33 9.23 -8.55
CA ILE A 92 -1.06 8.98 -7.87
C ILE A 92 -0.18 10.23 -8.01
N LYS A 93 0.42 10.66 -6.90
CA LYS A 93 1.46 11.69 -6.86
C LYS A 93 2.75 11.03 -6.37
N LEU A 94 3.83 11.21 -7.12
CA LEU A 94 5.17 10.71 -6.79
C LEU A 94 6.14 11.88 -6.88
N GLU A 95 7.12 11.88 -6.00
CA GLU A 95 8.24 12.81 -6.00
C GLU A 95 9.52 12.03 -5.77
N LEU A 96 10.61 12.48 -6.42
CA LEU A 96 11.95 12.05 -6.07
C LEU A 96 12.44 12.98 -4.97
N VAL A 97 12.91 12.40 -3.87
CA VAL A 97 13.41 13.11 -2.68
C VAL A 97 14.91 12.99 -2.57
#